data_AF-Q469R0-F1
#
_entry.id   AF-Q469R0-F1
#
_cell.length_a   1.000
_cell.length_b   1.000
_cell.length_c   1.000
_cell.angle_alpha   90.00
_cell.angle_beta   90.00
_cell.angle_gamma   90.00
#
_symmetry.space_group_name_H-M   'P 1'
#
loop_
_entity.id
_entity.type
_entity.pdbx_description
1 polymer ?
#
loop_
_entity_poly.entity_id
_entity_poly.type
_entity_poly.pdbx_seq_one_letter_code
_entity_poly.pdbx_strand_id
1 'polypeptide(L)'
;MDSTTEVQPPVPVVRRNEWLKVLTTAVVFYILLLVALLLTKNSNLFPTLAMVGSFMVPVAYVAFIYERRHLSRLTMPTVSLAFIYGGLLGIIAAALLEPFFINQLDLRAILRIGFIEEFAKILGVLVIARRRRHDSEMDGLILGAAAGMGFAALESNGYAFTALLESHGSISATVEVTLIRGLLAPLGHGTWTAILASVLFRESKKCNFRVNWHVINAYLLVSILHAMWDGLPLVVSSIFGQGLGVLIAWGAIGAVGLFILWIRWQEAVRLQMVSPSEIEETCI
;
A
#
# COMPACT_ATOMS: atom_id res chain seq x y z
N MET A 1 15.38 -49.64 -16.18
CA MET A 1 16.29 -48.54 -15.81
C MET A 1 15.42 -47.45 -15.26
N ASP A 2 15.34 -47.40 -13.93
CA ASP A 2 14.46 -46.51 -13.18
C ASP A 2 15.21 -45.20 -12.94
N SER A 3 14.81 -44.12 -13.61
CA SER A 3 15.41 -42.80 -13.42
C SER A 3 14.67 -42.13 -12.27
N THR A 4 15.17 -42.37 -11.06
CA THR A 4 14.80 -41.59 -9.88
C THR A 4 15.20 -40.14 -10.14
N THR A 5 14.20 -39.29 -10.41
CA THR A 5 14.36 -37.85 -10.45
C THR A 5 14.71 -37.41 -9.03
N GLU A 6 16.01 -37.18 -8.78
CA GLU A 6 16.48 -36.52 -7.57
C GLU A 6 15.79 -35.16 -7.47
N VAL A 7 14.83 -35.04 -6.55
CA VAL A 7 14.27 -33.76 -6.15
C VAL A 7 15.38 -33.00 -5.46
N GLN A 8 16.06 -32.10 -6.19
CA GLN A 8 17.07 -31.26 -5.59
C GLN A 8 16.44 -30.46 -4.43
N PRO A 9 17.08 -30.43 -3.25
CA PRO A 9 16.59 -29.62 -2.15
C PRO A 9 16.57 -28.15 -2.60
N PRO A 10 15.53 -27.38 -2.23
CA PRO A 10 15.44 -25.99 -2.63
C PRO A 10 16.69 -25.24 -2.16
N VAL A 11 17.38 -24.58 -3.11
CA VAL A 11 18.57 -23.77 -2.83
C VAL A 11 18.21 -22.79 -1.69
N PRO A 12 18.98 -22.74 -0.59
CA PRO A 12 18.69 -21.85 0.51
C PRO A 12 18.74 -20.41 -0.01
N VAL A 13 17.57 -19.78 -0.01
CA VAL A 13 17.44 -18.38 -0.44
C VAL A 13 18.18 -17.50 0.56
N VAL A 14 19.31 -16.95 0.14
CA VAL A 14 20.03 -15.93 0.93
C VAL A 14 19.15 -14.68 0.98
N ARG A 15 18.49 -14.45 2.12
CA ARG A 15 17.75 -13.21 2.37
C ARG A 15 18.76 -12.07 2.49
N ARG A 16 18.87 -11.28 1.43
CA ARG A 16 19.80 -10.14 1.37
C ARG A 16 19.38 -8.95 2.23
N ASN A 17 18.15 -8.93 2.75
CA ASN A 17 17.60 -7.87 3.60
C ASN A 17 17.83 -6.46 3.01
N GLU A 18 17.71 -6.31 1.69
CA GLU A 18 17.91 -5.03 1.00
C GLU A 18 16.87 -3.99 1.46
N TRP A 19 15.66 -4.40 1.83
CA TRP A 19 14.64 -3.54 2.42
C TRP A 19 15.12 -2.84 3.70
N LEU A 20 15.93 -3.50 4.53
CA LEU A 20 16.55 -2.88 5.72
C LEU A 20 17.57 -1.82 5.32
N LYS A 21 18.33 -2.06 4.24
CA LYS A 21 19.28 -1.05 3.72
C LYS A 21 18.53 0.15 3.16
N VAL A 22 17.44 -0.06 2.43
CA VAL A 22 16.56 1.02 1.92
C VAL A 22 16.02 1.84 3.09
N LEU A 23 15.44 1.19 4.10
CA LEU A 23 14.89 1.86 5.27
C LEU A 23 15.98 2.63 6.05
N THR A 24 17.12 1.99 6.33
CA THR A 24 18.20 2.60 7.10
C THR A 24 18.79 3.80 6.38
N THR A 25 19.00 3.69 5.06
CA THR A 25 19.49 4.80 4.23
C THR A 25 18.50 5.96 4.26
N ALA A 26 17.21 5.70 4.08
CA ALA A 26 16.17 6.73 4.12
C ALA A 26 16.06 7.40 5.50
N VAL A 27 16.15 6.64 6.60
CA VAL A 27 16.16 7.19 7.97
C VAL A 27 17.37 8.11 8.17
N VAL A 28 18.57 7.68 7.75
CA VAL A 28 19.79 8.49 7.87
C VAL A 28 19.63 9.79 7.10
N PHE A 29 19.21 9.74 5.83
CA PHE A 29 19.01 10.96 5.04
C PHE A 29 17.89 11.84 5.57
N TYR A 30 16.80 11.27 6.11
CA TYR A 30 15.73 12.02 6.76
C TYR A 30 16.24 12.81 7.97
N ILE A 31 17.04 12.17 8.84
CA ILE A 31 17.65 12.81 10.00
C ILE A 31 18.62 13.91 9.55
N LEU A 32 19.48 13.64 8.55
CA LEU A 32 20.41 14.63 8.02
C LEU A 32 19.68 15.85 7.42
N LEU A 33 18.59 15.63 6.68
CA LEU A 33 17.75 16.68 6.14
C LEU A 33 17.08 17.50 7.26
N LEU A 34 16.56 16.84 8.29
CA LEU A 34 15.93 17.51 9.43
C LEU A 34 16.94 18.37 10.19
N VAL A 35 18.12 17.82 10.49
CA VAL A 35 19.21 18.56 11.15
C VAL A 35 19.65 19.74 10.29
N ALA A 36 19.87 19.55 8.99
CA ALA A 36 20.24 20.61 8.08
C ALA A 36 19.17 21.71 8.00
N LEU A 37 17.88 21.34 7.93
CA LEU A 37 16.76 22.27 7.96
C LEU A 37 16.74 23.10 9.25
N LEU A 38 16.90 22.45 10.41
CA LEU A 38 16.88 23.14 11.71
C LEU A 38 18.09 24.06 11.93
N LEU A 39 19.28 23.65 11.49
CA LEU A 39 20.50 24.45 11.63
C LEU A 39 20.55 25.63 10.65
N THR A 40 20.21 25.39 9.39
CA THR A 40 20.33 26.42 8.33
C THR A 40 19.10 27.30 8.20
N LYS A 41 17.95 26.85 8.72
CA LYS A 41 16.63 27.47 8.50
C LYS A 41 16.29 27.62 7.01
N ASN A 42 16.90 26.81 6.15
CA ASN A 42 16.68 26.84 4.72
C ASN A 42 15.36 26.11 4.37
N SER A 43 14.30 26.87 4.20
CA SER A 43 12.96 26.37 3.87
C SER A 43 12.90 25.56 2.56
N ASN A 44 13.88 25.70 1.66
CA ASN A 44 13.97 24.89 0.44
C ASN A 44 14.24 23.40 0.74
N LEU A 45 14.70 23.06 1.94
CA LEU A 45 14.88 21.67 2.36
C LEU A 45 13.56 20.99 2.77
N PHE A 46 12.50 21.76 3.06
CA PHE A 46 11.24 21.22 3.54
C PHE A 46 10.57 20.25 2.54
N PRO A 47 10.41 20.58 1.24
CA PRO A 47 9.80 19.65 0.29
C PRO A 47 10.54 18.32 0.22
N THR A 48 11.88 18.37 0.26
CA THR A 48 12.72 17.16 0.26
C THR A 48 12.55 16.35 1.55
N LEU A 49 12.47 17.01 2.72
CA LEU A 49 12.21 16.35 4.00
C LEU A 49 10.84 15.64 3.99
N ALA A 50 9.79 16.33 3.54
CA ALA A 50 8.44 15.79 3.44
C ALA A 50 8.37 14.59 2.48
N MET A 51 9.02 14.69 1.32
CA MET A 51 9.11 13.58 0.36
C MET A 51 9.87 12.39 0.93
N VAL A 52 11.06 12.59 1.51
CA VAL A 52 11.84 11.48 2.08
C VAL A 52 11.07 10.81 3.21
N GLY A 53 10.48 11.59 4.12
CA GLY A 53 9.70 11.04 5.25
C GLY A 53 8.47 10.25 4.79
N SER A 54 7.73 10.78 3.82
CA SER A 54 6.49 10.15 3.32
C SER A 54 6.76 8.90 2.49
N PHE A 55 7.91 8.81 1.80
CA PHE A 55 8.25 7.67 0.94
C PHE A 55 9.11 6.62 1.64
N MET A 56 9.77 6.95 2.74
CA MET A 56 10.71 6.07 3.46
C MET A 56 10.13 4.68 3.77
N VAL A 57 9.01 4.63 4.50
CA VAL A 57 8.38 3.36 4.89
C VAL A 57 7.66 2.70 3.70
N PRO A 58 6.88 3.42 2.88
CA PRO A 58 6.27 2.83 1.69
C PRO A 58 7.24 2.15 0.73
N VAL A 59 8.38 2.79 0.41
CA VAL A 59 9.39 2.21 -0.48
C VAL A 59 10.09 1.02 0.18
N ALA A 60 10.42 1.10 1.48
CA ALA A 60 11.00 -0.02 2.21
C ALA A 60 10.04 -1.23 2.27
N TYR A 61 8.74 -0.99 2.46
CA TYR A 61 7.72 -2.03 2.47
C TYR A 61 7.58 -2.73 1.11
N VAL A 62 7.59 -1.96 0.02
CA VAL A 62 7.57 -2.54 -1.33
C VAL A 62 8.82 -3.38 -1.59
N ALA A 63 9.99 -2.92 -1.16
CA ALA A 63 11.22 -3.72 -1.21
C ALA A 63 11.09 -5.01 -0.38
N PHE A 64 10.52 -4.92 0.83
CA PHE A 64 10.30 -6.07 1.71
C PHE A 64 9.40 -7.14 1.09
N ILE A 65 8.29 -6.74 0.46
CA ILE A 65 7.39 -7.66 -0.24
C ILE A 65 8.06 -8.21 -1.51
N TYR A 66 8.74 -7.35 -2.28
CA TYR A 66 9.41 -7.75 -3.51
C TYR A 66 10.52 -8.79 -3.28
N GLU A 67 11.24 -8.71 -2.16
CA GLU A 67 12.21 -9.74 -1.78
C GLU A 67 11.58 -11.10 -1.53
N ARG A 68 10.33 -11.14 -1.07
CA ARG A 68 9.58 -12.37 -0.75
C ARG A 68 8.80 -12.92 -1.94
N ARG A 69 8.97 -12.35 -3.13
CA ARG A 69 8.27 -12.73 -4.36
C ARG A 69 8.69 -14.09 -4.93
N HIS A 70 9.30 -15.00 -4.17
CA HIS A 70 9.92 -16.23 -4.73
C HIS A 70 9.01 -17.08 -5.63
N LEU A 71 7.70 -16.86 -5.53
CA LEU A 71 6.67 -17.53 -6.32
C LEU A 71 6.00 -16.64 -7.39
N SER A 72 6.42 -15.38 -7.54
CA SER A 72 5.93 -14.39 -8.51
C SER A 72 6.98 -14.09 -9.57
N ARG A 73 6.54 -13.83 -10.81
CA ARG A 73 7.41 -13.49 -11.95
C ARG A 73 7.59 -11.98 -12.16
N LEU A 74 7.02 -11.16 -11.29
CA LEU A 74 7.06 -9.72 -11.42
C LEU A 74 8.50 -9.18 -11.40
N THR A 75 8.77 -8.30 -12.36
CA THR A 75 10.02 -7.54 -12.44
C THR A 75 9.91 -6.27 -11.62
N MET A 76 11.04 -5.79 -11.11
CA MET A 76 11.06 -4.57 -10.29
C MET A 76 10.49 -3.34 -11.02
N PRO A 77 10.77 -3.11 -12.32
CA PRO A 77 10.10 -2.05 -13.07
C PRO A 77 8.57 -2.15 -13.06
N THR A 78 8.01 -3.36 -13.08
CA THR A 78 6.54 -3.55 -13.06
C THR A 78 5.96 -3.14 -11.71
N VAL A 79 6.61 -3.53 -10.62
CA VAL A 79 6.22 -3.16 -9.26
C VAL A 79 6.39 -1.66 -9.02
N SER A 80 7.49 -1.07 -9.50
CA SER A 80 7.69 0.39 -9.45
C SER A 80 6.64 1.16 -10.26
N LEU A 81 6.24 0.65 -11.43
CA LEU A 81 5.15 1.25 -12.21
C LEU A 81 3.82 1.13 -11.47
N ALA A 82 3.52 0.01 -10.81
CA ALA A 82 2.31 -0.11 -10.00
C ALA A 82 2.30 0.90 -8.85
N PHE A 83 3.44 1.12 -8.19
CA PHE A 83 3.60 2.17 -7.18
C PHE A 83 3.33 3.56 -7.76
N ILE A 84 3.93 3.91 -8.89
CA ILE A 84 3.77 5.23 -9.51
C ILE A 84 2.33 5.45 -10.00
N TYR A 85 1.76 4.49 -10.74
CA TYR A 85 0.42 4.64 -11.30
C TYR A 85 -0.66 4.55 -10.24
N GLY A 86 -0.54 3.63 -9.26
CA GLY A 86 -1.44 3.56 -8.11
C GLY A 86 -1.43 4.85 -7.31
N GLY A 87 -0.25 5.43 -7.09
CA GLY A 87 -0.13 6.70 -6.40
C GLY A 87 -0.68 7.89 -7.18
N LEU A 88 -0.16 8.15 -8.38
CA LEU A 88 -0.52 9.34 -9.15
C LEU A 88 -1.98 9.32 -9.63
N LEU A 89 -2.44 8.21 -10.22
CA LEU A 89 -3.82 8.12 -10.67
C LEU A 89 -4.78 8.13 -9.48
N GLY A 90 -4.38 7.50 -8.38
CA GLY A 90 -5.16 7.50 -7.15
C GLY A 90 -5.37 8.90 -6.60
N ILE A 91 -4.29 9.66 -6.39
CA ILE A 91 -4.37 11.04 -5.86
C ILE A 91 -5.12 11.97 -6.82
N ILE A 92 -4.89 11.86 -8.13
CA ILE A 92 -5.62 12.68 -9.11
C ILE A 92 -7.12 12.36 -9.07
N ALA A 93 -7.48 11.08 -9.05
CA ALA A 93 -8.88 10.68 -8.99
C ALA A 93 -9.54 11.09 -7.68
N ALA A 94 -8.88 10.90 -6.52
CA ALA A 94 -9.36 11.38 -5.23
C ALA A 94 -9.61 12.90 -5.26
N ALA A 95 -8.61 13.68 -5.65
CA ALA A 95 -8.70 15.13 -5.72
C ALA A 95 -9.80 15.65 -6.67
N LEU A 96 -10.09 14.92 -7.75
CA LEU A 96 -11.14 15.28 -8.69
C LEU A 96 -12.52 14.81 -8.25
N LEU A 97 -12.65 13.59 -7.70
CA LEU A 97 -13.94 12.98 -7.40
C LEU A 97 -14.50 13.43 -6.06
N GLU A 98 -13.67 13.52 -5.02
CA GLU A 98 -14.11 13.84 -3.66
C GLU A 98 -14.92 15.14 -3.58
N PRO A 99 -14.51 16.28 -4.20
CA PRO A 99 -15.27 17.51 -4.14
C PRO A 99 -16.69 17.42 -4.74
N PHE A 100 -16.94 16.48 -5.68
CA PHE A 100 -18.28 16.29 -6.24
C PHE A 100 -19.19 15.48 -5.32
N PHE A 101 -18.61 14.58 -4.52
CA PHE A 101 -19.36 13.64 -3.69
C PHE A 101 -19.38 14.03 -2.21
N ILE A 102 -18.56 15.00 -1.78
CA ILE A 102 -18.37 15.36 -0.38
C ILE A 102 -18.58 16.87 -0.21
N ASN A 103 -19.74 17.22 0.35
CA ASN A 103 -20.09 18.62 0.64
C ASN A 103 -19.84 19.00 2.11
N GLN A 104 -19.82 18.01 3.00
CA GLN A 104 -19.60 18.16 4.44
C GLN A 104 -18.93 16.88 4.97
N LEU A 105 -18.08 17.01 5.99
CA LEU A 105 -17.44 15.88 6.65
C LEU A 105 -18.42 15.24 7.65
N ASP A 106 -19.19 14.26 7.19
CA ASP A 106 -20.05 13.41 8.00
C ASP A 106 -19.65 11.91 7.85
N LEU A 107 -20.32 11.01 8.58
CA LEU A 107 -20.06 9.57 8.47
C LEU A 107 -20.27 9.02 7.05
N ARG A 108 -21.14 9.66 6.25
CA ARG A 108 -21.39 9.25 4.86
C ARG A 108 -20.24 9.68 3.96
N ALA A 109 -19.65 10.84 4.20
CA ALA A 109 -18.45 11.32 3.53
C ALA A 109 -17.26 10.41 3.79
N ILE A 110 -17.01 10.05 5.06
CA ILE A 110 -15.95 9.11 5.44
C ILE A 110 -16.08 7.77 4.69
N LEU A 111 -17.31 7.26 4.60
CA LEU A 111 -17.57 6.07 3.80
C LEU A 111 -17.24 6.31 2.32
N ARG A 112 -17.72 7.40 1.71
CA ARG A 112 -17.47 7.74 0.30
C ARG A 112 -15.98 7.88 -0.01
N ILE A 113 -15.18 8.46 0.88
CA ILE A 113 -13.71 8.57 0.72
C ILE A 113 -13.12 7.17 0.56
N GLY A 114 -13.38 6.26 1.50
CA GLY A 114 -12.88 4.89 1.43
C GLY A 114 -13.26 4.17 0.12
N PHE A 115 -14.51 4.36 -0.35
CA PHE A 115 -14.94 3.82 -1.65
C PHE A 115 -14.20 4.43 -2.83
N ILE A 116 -14.14 5.76 -2.90
CA ILE A 116 -13.54 6.51 -4.02
C ILE A 116 -12.05 6.16 -4.13
N GLU A 117 -11.33 6.19 -3.01
CA GLU A 117 -9.90 5.99 -3.04
C GLU A 117 -9.51 4.54 -3.33
N GLU A 118 -10.15 3.55 -2.70
CA GLU A 118 -9.83 2.14 -3.00
C GLU A 118 -10.17 1.79 -4.46
N PHE A 119 -11.21 2.41 -5.02
CA PHE A 119 -11.51 2.30 -6.44
C PHE A 119 -10.41 2.93 -7.31
N ALA A 120 -9.97 4.13 -6.97
CA ALA A 120 -8.92 4.81 -7.71
C ALA A 120 -7.58 4.05 -7.69
N LYS A 121 -7.21 3.48 -6.54
CA LYS A 121 -5.99 2.67 -6.38
C LYS A 121 -6.03 1.41 -7.25
N ILE A 122 -7.15 0.70 -7.29
CA ILE A 122 -7.25 -0.52 -8.11
C ILE A 122 -7.20 -0.22 -9.62
N LEU A 123 -7.70 0.94 -10.07
CA LEU A 123 -7.50 1.38 -11.47
C LEU A 123 -6.03 1.52 -11.83
N GLY A 124 -5.19 2.03 -10.91
CA GLY A 124 -3.75 2.10 -11.08
C GLY A 124 -3.10 0.73 -11.30
N VAL A 125 -3.56 -0.29 -10.56
CA VAL A 125 -3.13 -1.68 -10.76
C VAL A 125 -3.55 -2.20 -12.14
N LEU A 126 -4.82 -1.98 -12.52
CA LEU A 126 -5.38 -2.42 -13.81
C LEU A 126 -4.63 -1.84 -15.02
N VAL A 127 -4.20 -0.58 -14.94
CA VAL A 127 -3.43 0.08 -16.01
C VAL A 127 -2.12 -0.65 -16.33
N ILE A 128 -1.47 -1.22 -15.32
CA ILE A 128 -0.23 -2.00 -15.46
C ILE A 128 -0.55 -3.45 -15.82
N ALA A 129 -1.55 -4.03 -15.17
CA ALA A 129 -1.87 -5.44 -15.28
C ALA A 129 -2.55 -5.82 -16.63
N ARG A 130 -3.24 -4.89 -17.30
CA ARG A 130 -3.88 -5.12 -18.62
C ARG A 130 -2.91 -5.56 -19.72
N ARG A 131 -1.61 -5.26 -19.60
CA ARG A 131 -0.59 -5.65 -20.59
C ARG A 131 0.16 -6.92 -20.19
N ARG A 132 -0.35 -7.66 -19.20
CA ARG A 132 0.33 -8.79 -18.57
C ARG A 132 -0.66 -9.89 -18.28
N ARG A 133 -0.13 -11.10 -18.10
CA ARG A 133 -0.89 -12.20 -17.52
C ARG A 133 -1.22 -11.85 -16.07
N HIS A 134 -2.49 -11.93 -15.70
CA HIS A 134 -3.01 -11.48 -14.41
C HIS A 134 -3.87 -12.58 -13.76
N ASP A 135 -3.31 -13.77 -13.64
CA ASP A 135 -3.97 -14.98 -13.09
C ASP A 135 -3.26 -15.53 -11.83
N SER A 136 -2.33 -14.76 -11.27
CA SER A 136 -1.58 -15.10 -10.06
C SER A 136 -2.04 -14.21 -8.90
N GLU A 137 -2.63 -14.84 -7.87
CA GLU A 137 -3.04 -14.13 -6.64
C GLU A 137 -1.87 -13.40 -5.97
N MET A 138 -0.67 -14.01 -5.97
CA MET A 138 0.55 -13.40 -5.44
C MET A 138 0.96 -12.16 -6.22
N ASP A 139 0.84 -12.19 -7.55
CA ASP A 139 1.18 -11.05 -8.40
C ASP A 139 0.21 -9.89 -8.10
N GLY A 140 -1.08 -10.20 -7.95
CA GLY A 140 -2.09 -9.24 -7.51
C GLY A 140 -1.75 -8.62 -6.15
N LEU A 141 -1.37 -9.43 -5.17
CA LEU A 141 -0.98 -8.98 -3.83
C LEU A 141 0.22 -8.02 -3.89
N ILE A 142 1.28 -8.37 -4.63
CA ILE A 142 2.50 -7.55 -4.74
C ILE A 142 2.20 -6.23 -5.47
N LEU A 143 1.46 -6.27 -6.58
CA LEU A 143 1.10 -5.05 -7.33
C LEU A 143 0.14 -4.16 -6.56
N GLY A 144 -0.84 -4.74 -5.86
CA GLY A 144 -1.77 -4.01 -5.01
C GLY A 144 -1.07 -3.34 -3.83
N ALA A 145 -0.15 -4.06 -3.16
CA ALA A 145 0.68 -3.48 -2.11
C ALA A 145 1.51 -2.31 -2.61
N ALA A 146 2.13 -2.44 -3.78
CA ALA A 146 2.89 -1.36 -4.40
C ALA A 146 2.01 -0.14 -4.72
N ALA A 147 0.85 -0.36 -5.35
CA ALA A 147 -0.09 0.71 -5.68
C ALA A 147 -0.61 1.45 -4.43
N GLY A 148 -1.04 0.71 -3.40
CA GLY A 148 -1.51 1.29 -2.14
C GLY A 148 -0.41 2.05 -1.41
N MET A 149 0.84 1.58 -1.45
CA MET A 149 1.99 2.29 -0.90
C MET A 149 2.34 3.57 -1.66
N GLY A 150 2.24 3.53 -2.99
CA GLY A 150 2.44 4.73 -3.82
C GLY A 150 1.41 5.80 -3.52
N PHE A 151 0.16 5.41 -3.32
CA PHE A 151 -0.90 6.30 -2.86
C PHE A 151 -0.58 6.88 -1.48
N ALA A 152 -0.32 6.02 -0.50
CA ALA A 152 -0.05 6.44 0.88
C ALA A 152 1.14 7.41 0.96
N ALA A 153 2.18 7.21 0.16
CA ALA A 153 3.36 8.08 0.12
C ALA A 153 3.01 9.49 -0.40
N LEU A 154 2.25 9.59 -1.49
CA LEU A 154 1.86 10.88 -2.07
C LEU A 154 0.82 11.60 -1.21
N GLU A 155 -0.15 10.86 -0.70
CA GLU A 155 -1.17 11.38 0.21
C GLU A 155 -0.52 11.93 1.48
N SER A 156 0.38 11.16 2.11
CA SER A 156 1.09 11.60 3.32
C SER A 156 1.97 12.82 3.09
N ASN A 157 2.54 12.97 1.89
CA ASN A 157 3.26 14.19 1.52
C ASN A 157 2.32 15.41 1.44
N GLY A 158 1.08 15.21 0.97
CA GLY A 158 0.02 16.22 1.03
C GLY A 158 -0.35 16.59 2.47
N TYR A 159 -0.57 15.60 3.34
CA TYR A 159 -0.84 15.84 4.77
C TYR A 159 0.31 16.53 5.49
N ALA A 160 1.56 16.23 5.15
CA ALA A 160 2.73 16.94 5.67
C ALA A 160 2.68 18.43 5.29
N PHE A 161 2.30 18.74 4.05
CA PHE A 161 2.13 20.11 3.60
C PHE A 161 0.95 20.83 4.28
N THR A 162 -0.21 20.18 4.40
CA THR A 162 -1.37 20.71 5.12
C THR A 162 -1.02 20.98 6.59
N ALA A 163 -0.34 20.04 7.26
CA ALA A 163 0.11 20.21 8.63
C ALA A 163 1.06 21.41 8.78
N LEU A 164 1.97 21.64 7.83
CA LEU A 164 2.82 22.83 7.83
C LEU A 164 1.98 24.12 7.76
N LEU A 165 1.00 24.18 6.86
CA LEU A 165 0.16 25.36 6.67
C LEU A 165 -0.73 25.65 7.88
N GLU A 166 -1.44 24.64 8.38
CA GLU A 166 -2.37 24.76 9.50
C GLU A 166 -1.66 25.07 10.83
N SER A 167 -0.42 24.60 10.98
CA SER A 167 0.41 24.89 12.15
C SER A 167 1.24 26.17 12.05
N HIS A 168 0.98 27.00 11.03
CA HIS A 168 1.72 28.24 10.76
C HIS A 168 3.25 28.05 10.63
N GLY A 169 3.67 26.97 9.98
CA GLY A 169 5.08 26.67 9.71
C GLY A 169 5.76 25.76 10.74
N SER A 170 5.00 25.03 11.57
CA SER A 170 5.59 24.14 12.57
C SER A 170 6.22 22.90 11.93
N ILE A 171 7.55 22.83 12.05
CA ILE A 171 8.32 21.66 11.62
C ILE A 171 7.99 20.44 12.47
N SER A 172 7.78 20.62 13.79
CA SER A 172 7.47 19.49 14.67
C SER A 172 6.12 18.84 14.34
N ALA A 173 5.08 19.64 14.10
CA ALA A 173 3.77 19.14 13.70
C ALA A 173 3.84 18.38 12.36
N THR A 174 4.60 18.92 11.41
CA THR A 174 4.79 18.26 10.12
C THR A 174 5.54 16.93 10.24
N VAL A 175 6.61 16.90 11.04
CA VAL A 175 7.40 15.68 11.30
C VAL A 175 6.54 14.63 11.98
N GLU A 176 5.71 15.02 12.97
CA GLU A 176 4.80 14.13 13.66
C GLU A 176 3.81 13.47 12.69
N VAL A 177 3.10 14.28 11.89
CA VAL A 177 2.15 13.79 10.87
C VAL A 177 2.85 12.87 9.87
N THR A 178 4.02 13.29 9.37
CA THR A 178 4.78 12.52 8.36
C THR A 178 5.19 11.16 8.91
N LEU A 179 5.73 11.09 10.14
CA LEU A 179 6.20 9.85 10.73
C LEU A 179 5.06 8.91 11.10
N ILE A 180 3.98 9.43 11.71
CA ILE A 180 2.82 8.62 12.08
C ILE A 180 2.19 8.00 10.83
N ARG A 181 1.89 8.83 9.81
CA ARG A 181 1.29 8.33 8.57
C ARG A 181 2.21 7.37 7.82
N GLY A 182 3.51 7.69 7.73
CA GLY A 182 4.50 6.83 7.09
C GLY A 182 4.60 5.46 7.76
N LEU A 183 4.72 5.41 9.09
CA LEU A 183 4.81 4.15 9.85
C LEU A 183 3.54 3.30 9.76
N LEU A 184 2.37 3.94 9.69
CA LEU A 184 1.08 3.25 9.67
C LEU A 184 0.61 2.88 8.25
N ALA A 185 1.20 3.44 7.19
CA ALA A 185 0.83 3.13 5.80
C ALA A 185 0.79 1.61 5.47
N PRO A 186 1.71 0.76 5.97
CA PRO A 186 1.60 -0.71 5.86
C PRO A 186 0.37 -1.33 6.50
N LEU A 187 -0.19 -0.72 7.54
CA LEU A 187 -1.37 -1.23 8.23
C LEU A 187 -2.68 -0.80 7.53
N GLY A 188 -2.61 0.23 6.69
CA GLY A 188 -3.74 0.77 5.93
C GLY A 188 -3.64 0.47 4.43
N HIS A 189 -3.49 1.53 3.63
CA HIS A 189 -3.59 1.50 2.17
C HIS A 189 -2.84 0.33 1.50
N GLY A 190 -1.58 0.08 1.87
CA GLY A 190 -0.82 -1.00 1.23
C GLY A 190 -1.43 -2.39 1.47
N THR A 191 -1.97 -2.62 2.67
CA THR A 191 -2.64 -3.87 3.03
C THR A 191 -3.98 -4.01 2.32
N TRP A 192 -4.80 -2.95 2.32
CA TRP A 192 -6.14 -2.97 1.73
C TRP A 192 -6.10 -3.16 0.21
N THR A 193 -5.28 -2.37 -0.49
CA THR A 193 -5.17 -2.50 -1.94
C THR A 193 -4.55 -3.85 -2.33
N ALA A 194 -3.64 -4.41 -1.52
CA ALA A 194 -3.12 -5.76 -1.72
C ALA A 194 -4.20 -6.84 -1.61
N ILE A 195 -5.10 -6.75 -0.63
CA ILE A 195 -6.23 -7.69 -0.45
C ILE A 195 -7.16 -7.63 -1.68
N LEU A 196 -7.55 -6.44 -2.11
CA LEU A 196 -8.44 -6.28 -3.27
C LEU A 196 -7.79 -6.81 -4.55
N ALA A 197 -6.54 -6.44 -4.81
CA ALA A 197 -5.83 -6.87 -6.00
C ALA A 197 -5.54 -8.38 -6.01
N SER A 198 -5.28 -9.00 -4.85
CA SER A 198 -5.08 -10.46 -4.77
C SER A 198 -6.35 -11.21 -5.20
N VAL A 199 -7.51 -10.81 -4.67
CA VAL A 199 -8.80 -11.42 -5.04
C VAL A 199 -9.12 -11.18 -6.50
N LEU A 200 -8.89 -9.96 -7.02
CA LEU A 200 -9.10 -9.65 -8.43
C LEU A 200 -8.29 -10.56 -9.36
N PHE A 201 -7.00 -10.77 -9.06
CA PHE A 201 -6.12 -11.60 -9.88
C PHE A 201 -6.46 -13.09 -9.76
N ARG A 202 -6.82 -13.55 -8.56
CA ARG A 202 -7.28 -14.94 -8.33
C ARG A 202 -8.52 -15.28 -9.16
N GLU A 203 -9.48 -14.37 -9.21
CA GLU A 203 -10.75 -14.60 -9.90
C GLU A 203 -10.66 -14.36 -11.42
N SER A 204 -9.57 -13.76 -11.88
CA SER A 204 -9.28 -13.55 -13.29
C SER A 204 -8.93 -14.86 -13.99
N LYS A 205 -9.39 -15.04 -15.22
CA LYS A 205 -9.14 -16.26 -16.02
C LYS A 205 -8.76 -15.88 -17.45
N LYS A 206 -7.78 -16.58 -18.02
CA LYS A 206 -7.34 -16.41 -19.42
C LYS A 206 -7.10 -14.93 -19.79
N CYS A 207 -6.43 -14.19 -18.90
CA CYS A 207 -6.14 -12.76 -19.07
C CYS A 207 -7.36 -11.85 -19.25
N ASN A 208 -8.49 -12.22 -18.66
CA ASN A 208 -9.63 -11.33 -18.52
C ASN A 208 -9.94 -11.14 -17.04
N PHE A 209 -9.94 -9.87 -16.61
CA PHE A 209 -10.45 -9.47 -15.31
C PHE A 209 -11.93 -9.81 -15.19
N ARG A 210 -12.30 -10.46 -14.09
CA ARG A 210 -13.69 -10.82 -13.78
C ARG A 210 -14.13 -10.13 -12.52
N VAL A 211 -15.08 -9.21 -12.66
CA VAL A 211 -15.75 -8.60 -11.51
C VAL A 211 -16.91 -9.49 -11.12
N ASN A 212 -16.66 -10.42 -10.21
CA ASN A 212 -17.68 -11.30 -9.65
C ASN A 212 -17.96 -10.94 -8.19
N TRP A 213 -18.82 -11.73 -7.53
CA TRP A 213 -19.21 -11.48 -6.14
C TRP A 213 -18.03 -11.47 -5.17
N HIS A 214 -16.98 -12.26 -5.40
CA HIS A 214 -15.79 -12.26 -4.54
C HIS A 214 -15.03 -10.93 -4.64
N VAL A 215 -14.84 -10.41 -5.86
CA VAL A 215 -14.16 -9.12 -6.09
C VAL A 215 -14.98 -7.96 -5.52
N ILE A 216 -16.30 -7.99 -5.71
CA ILE A 216 -17.20 -6.97 -5.15
C ILE A 216 -17.11 -6.98 -3.62
N ASN A 217 -17.18 -8.15 -2.98
CA ASN A 217 -17.06 -8.25 -1.53
C ASN A 217 -15.68 -7.82 -1.03
N ALA A 218 -14.60 -8.14 -1.75
CA ALA A 218 -13.27 -7.67 -1.39
C ALA A 218 -13.19 -6.14 -1.46
N TYR A 219 -13.77 -5.53 -2.49
CA TYR A 219 -13.83 -4.06 -2.63
C TYR A 219 -14.64 -3.41 -1.51
N LEU A 220 -15.83 -3.95 -1.20
CA LEU A 220 -16.65 -3.47 -0.08
C LEU A 220 -15.91 -3.58 1.24
N LEU A 221 -15.27 -4.73 1.50
CA LEU A 221 -14.50 -4.98 2.71
C LEU A 221 -13.39 -3.95 2.89
N VAL A 222 -12.55 -3.74 1.87
CA VAL A 222 -11.42 -2.80 1.97
C VAL A 222 -11.88 -1.35 2.07
N SER A 223 -12.97 -0.99 1.39
CA SER A 223 -13.57 0.36 1.48
C SER A 223 -14.14 0.63 2.88
N ILE A 224 -14.74 -0.39 3.51
CA ILE A 224 -15.23 -0.29 4.90
C ILE A 224 -14.06 -0.22 5.88
N LEU A 225 -13.02 -1.04 5.72
CA LEU A 225 -11.82 -0.96 6.57
C LEU A 225 -11.17 0.42 6.49
N HIS A 226 -11.12 1.00 5.29
CA HIS A 226 -10.66 2.37 5.07
C HIS A 226 -11.53 3.39 5.80
N ALA A 227 -12.86 3.37 5.57
CA ALA A 227 -13.77 4.28 6.25
C ALA A 227 -13.70 4.15 7.79
N MET A 228 -13.47 2.94 8.30
CA MET A 228 -13.25 2.71 9.73
C MET A 228 -11.91 3.28 10.21
N TRP A 229 -10.85 3.23 9.39
CA TRP A 229 -9.57 3.84 9.73
C TRP A 229 -9.69 5.35 9.94
N ASP A 230 -10.48 6.03 9.10
CA ASP A 230 -10.69 7.47 9.17
C ASP A 230 -11.69 7.86 10.28
N GLY A 231 -12.77 7.08 10.44
CA GLY A 231 -13.88 7.45 11.31
C GLY A 231 -13.79 6.90 12.75
N LEU A 232 -13.25 5.71 12.94
CA LEU A 232 -13.25 5.06 14.26
C LEU A 232 -12.44 5.83 15.33
N PRO A 233 -11.30 6.48 15.01
CA PRO A 233 -10.59 7.31 15.97
C PRO A 233 -11.45 8.44 16.55
N LEU A 234 -12.39 9.01 15.79
CA LEU A 234 -13.30 10.08 16.25
C LEU A 234 -14.22 9.59 17.38
N VAL A 235 -14.66 8.33 17.30
CA VAL A 235 -15.56 7.72 18.29
C VAL A 235 -14.76 7.19 19.49
N VAL A 236 -13.71 6.42 19.25
CA VAL A 236 -12.93 5.77 20.32
C VAL A 236 -12.22 6.80 21.21
N SER A 237 -11.78 7.92 20.63
CA SER A 237 -11.15 9.01 21.39
C SER A 237 -12.09 9.69 22.38
N SER A 238 -13.41 9.63 22.17
CA SER A 238 -14.39 10.15 23.12
C SER A 238 -14.48 9.30 24.41
N ILE A 239 -14.05 8.04 24.35
CA ILE A 239 -14.12 7.09 25.46
C ILE A 239 -12.76 6.95 26.15
N PHE A 240 -11.68 6.86 25.37
CA PHE A 240 -10.32 6.56 25.86
C PHE A 240 -9.35 7.75 25.80
N GLY A 241 -9.81 8.92 25.37
CA GLY A 241 -9.00 10.12 25.18
C GLY A 241 -8.29 10.16 23.82
N GLN A 242 -7.85 11.36 23.40
CA GLN A 242 -7.32 11.62 22.05
C GLN A 242 -6.05 10.82 21.72
N GLY A 243 -5.15 10.61 22.67
CA GLY A 243 -3.92 9.83 22.41
C GLY A 243 -4.21 8.32 22.30
N LEU A 244 -4.66 7.74 23.40
CA LEU A 244 -4.86 6.29 23.49
C LEU A 244 -5.98 5.79 22.56
N GLY A 245 -7.06 6.56 22.41
CA GLY A 245 -8.19 6.15 21.57
C GLY A 245 -7.84 6.04 20.08
N VAL A 246 -7.04 6.97 19.56
CA VAL A 246 -6.52 6.93 18.18
C VAL A 246 -5.64 5.68 17.97
N LEU A 247 -4.71 5.41 18.88
CA LEU A 247 -3.82 4.25 18.80
C LEU A 247 -4.59 2.92 18.84
N ILE A 248 -5.60 2.81 19.71
CA ILE A 248 -6.47 1.63 19.79
C ILE A 248 -7.22 1.43 18.46
N ALA A 249 -7.82 2.49 17.92
CA ALA A 249 -8.60 2.41 16.69
C ALA A 249 -7.72 1.96 15.50
N TRP A 250 -6.60 2.64 15.24
CA TRP A 250 -5.70 2.28 14.16
C TRP A 250 -5.04 0.90 14.37
N GLY A 251 -4.66 0.57 15.60
CA GLY A 251 -4.10 -0.73 15.93
C GLY A 251 -5.09 -1.88 15.65
N ALA A 252 -6.36 -1.70 16.01
CA ALA A 252 -7.40 -2.71 15.77
C ALA A 252 -7.68 -2.89 14.28
N ILE A 253 -7.91 -1.80 13.53
CA ILE A 253 -8.18 -1.86 12.08
C ILE A 253 -6.96 -2.43 11.32
N GLY A 254 -5.76 -1.99 11.67
CA GLY A 254 -4.51 -2.49 11.12
C GLY A 254 -4.33 -3.99 11.35
N ALA A 255 -4.59 -4.48 12.57
CA ALA A 255 -4.49 -5.90 12.90
C ALA A 255 -5.49 -6.75 12.10
N VAL A 256 -6.73 -6.29 11.95
CA VAL A 256 -7.75 -6.96 11.12
C VAL A 256 -7.30 -7.01 9.67
N GLY A 257 -6.83 -5.89 9.11
CA GLY A 257 -6.30 -5.82 7.75
C GLY A 257 -5.15 -6.80 7.53
N LEU A 258 -4.14 -6.78 8.40
CA LEU A 258 -2.99 -7.67 8.31
C LEU A 258 -3.37 -9.14 8.44
N PHE A 259 -4.33 -9.48 9.30
CA PHE A 259 -4.83 -10.84 9.42
C PHE A 259 -5.48 -11.33 8.13
N ILE A 260 -6.30 -10.51 7.49
CA ILE A 260 -6.92 -10.84 6.19
C ILE A 260 -5.85 -10.98 5.11
N LEU A 261 -4.88 -10.06 5.04
CA LEU A 261 -3.76 -10.13 4.11
C LEU A 261 -2.92 -11.39 4.32
N TRP A 262 -2.70 -11.78 5.58
CA TRP A 262 -1.98 -13.02 5.90
C TRP A 262 -2.72 -14.25 5.38
N ILE A 263 -4.04 -14.33 5.54
CA ILE A 263 -4.86 -15.42 4.97
C ILE A 263 -4.69 -15.46 3.44
N ARG A 264 -4.81 -14.32 2.76
CA ARG A 264 -4.63 -14.23 1.30
C ARG A 264 -3.22 -14.62 0.85
N TRP A 265 -2.20 -14.21 1.60
CA TRP A 265 -0.82 -14.62 1.35
C TRP A 265 -0.65 -16.15 1.45
N GLN A 266 -1.21 -16.78 2.49
CA GLN A 266 -1.16 -18.24 2.65
C GLN A 266 -1.88 -18.97 1.52
N GLU A 267 -3.04 -18.47 1.08
CA GLU A 267 -3.77 -19.00 -0.06
C GLU A 267 -2.97 -18.88 -1.37
N ALA A 268 -2.39 -17.71 -1.63
CA ALA A 268 -1.55 -17.47 -2.80
C ALA A 268 -0.35 -18.43 -2.86
N VAL A 269 0.34 -18.63 -1.73
CA VAL A 269 1.45 -19.59 -1.61
C VAL A 269 0.98 -21.02 -1.92
N ARG A 270 -0.17 -21.44 -1.37
CA ARG A 270 -0.73 -22.79 -1.62
C ARG A 270 -1.06 -23.00 -3.10
N LEU A 271 -1.72 -22.03 -3.75
CA LEU A 271 -2.13 -22.14 -5.15
C LEU A 271 -0.92 -22.23 -6.09
N GLN A 272 0.15 -21.51 -5.80
CA GLN A 272 1.36 -21.51 -6.62
C GLN A 272 2.19 -22.80 -6.50
N MET A 273 2.10 -23.50 -5.36
CA MET A 273 2.76 -24.82 -5.20
C MET A 273 2.03 -25.94 -5.96
N VAL A 274 0.72 -25.83 -6.17
CA VAL A 274 -0.09 -26.87 -6.82
C VAL A 274 -0.11 -26.76 -8.34
N SER A 275 0.14 -25.57 -8.90
CA SER A 275 0.12 -25.32 -10.35
C SER A 275 1.48 -24.79 -10.85
N PRO A 276 2.50 -25.65 -11.09
CA PRO A 276 3.69 -25.22 -11.80
C PRO A 276 3.27 -24.79 -13.20
N SER A 277 3.56 -23.53 -13.54
CA SER A 277 3.14 -22.85 -14.76
C SER A 277 3.14 -23.72 -16.03
N GLU A 278 1.96 -24.00 -16.56
CA GLU A 278 1.83 -24.39 -17.97
C GLU A 278 2.00 -23.14 -18.86
N ILE A 279 2.96 -23.28 -19.77
CA ILE A 279 3.19 -22.68 -21.10
C ILE A 279 2.79 -21.20 -21.31
N GLU A 280 3.76 -20.48 -21.86
CA GLU A 280 3.77 -19.07 -22.21
C GLU A 280 2.82 -18.75 -23.39
N GLU A 281 1.52 -18.61 -23.12
CA GLU A 281 0.64 -17.85 -24.01
C GLU A 281 0.64 -16.38 -23.59
N THR A 282 1.19 -15.53 -24.46
CA THR A 282 1.16 -14.07 -24.30
C THR A 282 -0.26 -13.58 -24.53
N CYS A 283 -0.76 -12.76 -23.62
CA CYS A 283 -2.08 -12.16 -23.75
C CYS A 283 -1.98 -10.92 -24.63
N ILE A 284 -2.67 -10.97 -25.78
CA ILE A 284 -2.72 -9.93 -26.82
C ILE A 284 -3.69 -8.82 -26.41
#